data_AF-X6MEW6-F1
#
_entry.id   AF-X6MEW6-F1
#
_cell.length_a   1.000
_cell.length_b   1.000
_cell.length_c   1.000
_cell.angle_alpha   90.00
_cell.angle_beta   90.00
_cell.angle_gamma   90.00
#
_symmetry.space_group_name_H-M   'P 1'
#
loop_
_entity.id
_entity.type
_entity.pdbx_description
1 polymer ?
#
loop_
_entity_poly.entity_id
_entity_poly.type
_entity_poly.pdbx_seq_one_letter_code
_entity_poly.pdbx_strand_id
1 'polypeptide(L)'
;QIKHFICLICKEIVNNPMDINCPHHANMDEVLIAGEHCLKLFLENNNNSCPIQPHDNCQYSRNNAVRKYIDDLTVMCIRQFEQDLKISHETEGEGKTPGVIKCGFHGKLKDLNNHLINECPLTLINCWFKPFGCNHTCFKHNLKDHLITDVKLHFDLATQLSQSMKQEIQSKDKQIIEKDNRIKQMERDYQQELLKYRADIEMIKKDSNEKEKQFLSNHEKIVKVLQEKNAKFTQDYEQLIQKLNL
;
A
#
# COMPACT_ATOMS: atom_id res chain seq x y z
N GLN A 1 -11.93 37.18 -29.99
CA GLN A 1 -11.93 37.26 -28.51
C GLN A 1 -11.15 36.11 -27.87
N ILE A 2 -11.44 34.83 -28.18
CA ILE A 2 -10.75 33.65 -27.59
C ILE A 2 -9.23 33.64 -27.85
N LYS A 3 -8.74 34.23 -28.95
CA LYS A 3 -7.30 34.28 -29.28
C LYS A 3 -6.42 34.85 -28.17
N HIS A 4 -6.95 35.76 -27.35
CA HIS A 4 -6.22 36.34 -26.22
C HIS A 4 -6.19 35.45 -24.98
N PHE A 5 -6.80 34.26 -25.02
CA PHE A 5 -6.84 33.28 -23.94
C PHE A 5 -6.07 32.00 -24.30
N ILE A 6 -5.29 32.02 -25.37
CA ILE A 6 -4.52 30.87 -25.83
C ILE A 6 -3.18 30.84 -25.09
N CYS A 7 -2.87 29.70 -24.45
CA CYS A 7 -1.58 29.45 -23.84
C CYS A 7 -0.48 29.44 -24.90
N LEU A 8 0.56 30.27 -24.72
CA LEU A 8 1.68 30.34 -25.66
C LEU A 8 2.47 29.02 -25.79
N ILE A 9 2.38 28.13 -24.80
CA ILE A 9 3.13 26.86 -24.76
C ILE A 9 2.33 25.74 -25.45
N CYS A 10 1.16 25.39 -24.92
CA CYS A 10 0.37 24.25 -25.41
C CYS A 10 -0.64 24.61 -26.51
N LYS A 11 -0.82 25.91 -26.82
CA LYS A 11 -1.75 26.42 -27.85
C LYS A 11 -3.23 26.13 -27.59
N GLU A 12 -3.58 25.71 -26.37
CA GLU A 12 -4.95 25.52 -25.89
C GLU A 12 -5.44 26.71 -25.05
N ILE A 13 -6.74 26.75 -24.72
CA ILE A 13 -7.28 27.74 -23.77
C ILE A 13 -6.54 27.61 -22.43
N VAL A 14 -6.04 28.74 -21.94
CA VAL A 14 -5.20 28.79 -20.75
C VAL A 14 -6.01 28.45 -19.49
N ASN A 15 -5.45 27.56 -18.66
CA ASN A 15 -5.98 27.23 -17.33
C ASN A 15 -5.06 27.81 -16.27
N ASN A 16 -5.62 28.56 -15.30
CA ASN A 16 -4.87 29.35 -14.32
C ASN A 16 -3.82 30.25 -15.02
N PRO A 17 -4.27 31.31 -15.74
CA PRO A 17 -3.38 32.15 -16.54
C PRO A 17 -2.32 32.86 -15.72
N MET A 18 -1.09 32.79 -16.23
CA MET A 18 0.07 33.54 -15.78
C MET A 18 0.49 34.49 -16.89
N ASP A 19 0.64 35.77 -16.56
CA ASP A 19 1.24 36.76 -17.46
C ASP A 19 2.76 36.61 -17.42
N ILE A 20 3.40 36.61 -18.58
CA ILE A 20 4.85 36.71 -18.69
C ILE A 20 5.23 38.18 -18.77
N ASN A 21 5.84 38.68 -17.70
CA ASN A 21 6.13 40.10 -17.49
C ASN A 21 7.64 40.38 -17.46
N CYS A 22 8.42 39.62 -18.22
CA CYS A 22 9.86 39.81 -18.29
C CYS A 22 10.20 41.20 -18.85
N PRO A 23 11.20 41.91 -18.31
CA PRO A 23 11.64 43.20 -18.87
C PRO A 23 12.04 43.12 -20.35
N HIS A 24 12.57 41.97 -20.80
CA HIS A 24 12.90 41.70 -22.20
C HIS A 24 11.70 41.72 -23.16
N HIS A 25 10.47 41.65 -22.63
CA HIS A 25 9.22 41.62 -23.40
C HIS A 25 8.26 42.75 -23.03
N ALA A 26 8.72 43.77 -22.29
CA ALA A 26 7.88 44.87 -21.80
C ALA A 26 7.26 45.75 -22.92
N ASN A 27 7.86 45.74 -24.11
CA ASN A 27 7.40 46.53 -25.27
C ASN A 27 6.61 45.69 -26.29
N MET A 28 6.23 44.46 -25.94
CA MET A 28 5.38 43.64 -26.82
C MET A 28 3.91 44.01 -26.59
N ASP A 29 3.22 44.40 -27.66
CA ASP A 29 1.77 44.68 -27.64
C ASP A 29 0.92 43.40 -27.57
N GLU A 30 1.54 42.22 -27.63
CA GLU A 30 0.86 40.93 -27.61
C GLU A 30 0.57 40.44 -26.18
N VAL A 31 -0.55 39.72 -26.02
CA VAL A 31 -0.92 39.10 -24.75
C VAL A 31 -0.07 37.85 -24.52
N LEU A 32 0.95 37.97 -23.67
CA LEU A 32 1.90 36.92 -23.35
C LEU A 32 1.44 36.12 -22.13
N ILE A 33 0.57 35.14 -22.35
CA ILE A 33 0.03 34.31 -21.26
C ILE A 33 0.33 32.82 -21.45
N ALA A 34 0.59 32.16 -20.33
CA ALA A 34 0.77 30.72 -20.25
C ALA A 34 -0.07 30.13 -19.11
N GLY A 35 -0.41 28.85 -19.20
CA GLY A 35 -1.05 28.15 -18.09
C GLY A 35 -0.04 27.92 -16.98
N GLU A 36 -0.44 28.10 -15.72
CA GLU A 36 0.48 27.96 -14.57
C GLU A 36 1.25 26.62 -14.61
N HIS A 37 0.55 25.53 -14.91
CA HIS A 37 1.18 24.21 -15.01
C HIS A 37 2.11 24.08 -16.24
N CYS A 38 1.66 24.54 -17.41
CA CYS A 38 2.47 24.53 -18.64
C CYS A 38 3.77 25.31 -18.45
N LEU A 39 3.68 26.49 -17.82
CA LEU A 39 4.83 27.36 -17.59
C LEU A 39 5.83 26.71 -16.63
N LYS A 40 5.36 26.14 -15.51
CA LYS A 40 6.24 25.43 -14.56
C LYS A 40 6.99 24.27 -15.22
N LEU A 41 6.26 23.39 -15.92
CA LEU A 41 6.86 22.26 -16.62
C LEU A 41 7.85 22.71 -17.71
N PHE A 42 7.55 23.79 -18.42
CA PHE A 42 8.45 24.31 -19.44
C PHE A 42 9.76 24.80 -18.81
N LEU A 43 9.68 25.60 -17.74
CA LEU A 43 10.84 26.14 -17.05
C LEU A 43 11.73 25.03 -16.46
N GLU A 44 11.13 24.02 -15.82
CA GLU A 44 11.84 22.85 -15.28
C GLU A 44 12.63 22.10 -16.35
N ASN A 45 12.05 21.93 -17.55
CA ASN A 45 12.67 21.17 -18.64
C ASN A 45 13.64 21.98 -19.51
N ASN A 46 13.67 23.31 -19.37
CA ASN A 46 14.45 24.19 -20.24
C ASN A 46 15.42 25.10 -19.45
N ASN A 47 15.94 24.60 -18.32
CA ASN A 47 16.90 25.33 -17.48
C ASN A 47 16.41 26.73 -17.07
N ASN A 48 15.12 26.87 -16.76
CA ASN A 48 14.45 28.14 -16.44
C ASN A 48 14.50 29.21 -17.55
N SER A 49 14.79 28.80 -18.79
CA SER A 49 14.77 29.69 -19.96
C SER A 49 13.34 30.13 -20.29
N CYS A 50 13.18 31.40 -20.65
CA CYS A 50 11.87 31.97 -21.01
C CYS A 50 11.27 31.30 -22.25
N PRO A 51 9.95 30.99 -22.26
CA PRO A 51 9.28 30.31 -23.37
C PRO A 51 9.05 31.18 -24.62
N ILE A 52 9.35 32.49 -24.55
CA ILE A 52 9.22 33.42 -25.69
C ILE A 52 10.56 33.51 -26.43
N GLN A 53 11.63 33.82 -25.69
CA GLN A 53 12.99 33.93 -26.22
C GLN A 53 14.00 33.51 -25.14
N PRO A 54 15.12 32.84 -25.49
CA PRO A 54 16.09 32.39 -24.51
C PRO A 54 16.70 33.54 -23.69
N HIS A 55 16.40 33.56 -22.40
CA HIS A 55 17.05 34.39 -21.38
C HIS A 55 16.75 33.81 -19.99
N ASP A 56 17.61 34.13 -19.02
CA ASP A 56 17.43 33.72 -17.62
C ASP A 56 16.42 34.62 -16.89
N ASN A 57 16.01 34.19 -15.68
CA ASN A 57 15.14 34.97 -14.78
C ASN A 57 13.79 35.39 -15.39
N CYS A 58 13.09 34.43 -16.02
CA CYS A 58 11.72 34.65 -16.49
C CYS A 58 10.80 35.12 -15.34
N GLN A 59 10.23 36.32 -15.49
CA GLN A 59 9.27 36.87 -14.53
C GLN A 59 7.84 36.61 -15.00
N TYR A 60 7.00 36.14 -14.08
CA TYR A 60 5.61 35.88 -14.36
C TYR A 60 4.73 36.10 -13.12
N SER A 61 3.48 36.49 -13.33
CA SER A 61 2.52 36.74 -12.25
C SER A 61 1.13 36.22 -12.59
N ARG A 62 0.33 35.93 -11.56
CA ARG A 62 -1.02 35.41 -11.75
C ARG A 62 -1.97 36.52 -12.21
N ASN A 63 -2.73 36.27 -13.28
CA ASN A 63 -3.72 37.21 -13.78
C ASN A 63 -5.15 36.80 -13.37
N ASN A 64 -5.62 37.33 -12.24
CA ASN A 64 -6.96 37.05 -11.75
C ASN A 64 -8.07 37.66 -12.62
N ALA A 65 -7.79 38.73 -13.36
CA ALA A 65 -8.78 39.37 -14.24
C ALA A 65 -9.03 38.49 -15.47
N VAL A 66 -7.96 38.06 -16.16
CA VAL A 66 -8.03 37.13 -17.30
C VAL A 66 -8.67 35.80 -16.87
N ARG A 67 -8.36 35.30 -15.67
CA ARG A 67 -9.03 34.12 -15.11
C ARG A 67 -10.56 34.29 -15.05
N LYS A 68 -11.06 35.41 -14.54
CA LYS A 68 -12.52 35.67 -14.48
C LYS A 68 -13.15 35.71 -15.88
N TYR A 69 -12.48 36.31 -16.85
CA TYR A 69 -12.98 36.33 -18.24
C TYR A 69 -13.04 34.92 -18.85
N ILE A 70 -12.03 34.09 -18.57
CA ILE A 70 -12.01 32.68 -19.00
C ILE A 70 -13.11 31.88 -18.31
N ASP A 71 -13.26 32.05 -16.99
CA ASP A 71 -14.28 31.38 -16.19
C ASP A 71 -15.70 31.68 -16.68
N ASP A 72 -15.93 32.88 -17.23
CA ASP A 72 -17.21 33.32 -17.79
C ASP A 72 -17.40 33.01 -19.29
N LEU A 73 -16.42 32.36 -19.96
CA LEU A 73 -16.59 31.88 -21.33
C LEU A 73 -17.79 30.93 -21.40
N THR A 74 -18.66 31.15 -22.37
CA THR A 74 -19.78 30.23 -22.63
C THR A 74 -19.28 29.05 -23.45
N VAL A 75 -19.48 27.84 -22.92
CA VAL A 75 -19.02 26.58 -23.50
C VAL A 75 -20.18 25.60 -23.59
N MET A 76 -20.09 24.67 -24.53
CA MET A 76 -20.97 23.51 -24.60
C MET A 76 -20.38 22.32 -23.84
N CYS A 77 -21.19 21.30 -23.56
CA CYS A 77 -20.71 20.07 -22.95
C CYS A 77 -19.65 19.40 -23.83
N ILE A 78 -18.45 19.14 -23.28
CA ILE A 78 -17.38 18.44 -24.01
C ILE A 78 -17.80 17.04 -24.47
N ARG A 79 -18.58 16.32 -23.66
CA ARG A 79 -19.10 14.99 -24.03
C ARG A 79 -20.11 15.05 -25.17
N GLN A 80 -20.91 16.13 -25.25
CA GLN A 80 -21.81 16.34 -26.39
C GLN A 80 -21.01 16.65 -27.65
N PHE A 81 -20.02 17.51 -27.55
CA PHE A 81 -19.13 17.85 -28.66
C PHE A 81 -18.42 16.61 -29.21
N GLU A 82 -17.87 15.75 -28.34
CA GLU A 82 -17.26 14.48 -28.74
C GLU A 82 -18.25 13.54 -29.46
N GLN A 83 -19.51 13.49 -29.01
CA GLN A 83 -20.55 12.71 -29.69
C GLN A 83 -20.90 13.29 -31.06
N ASP A 84 -21.06 14.60 -31.16
CA ASP A 84 -21.38 15.30 -32.41
C ASP A 84 -20.28 15.09 -33.45
N LEU A 85 -19.00 15.11 -33.03
CA LEU A 85 -17.86 14.76 -33.89
C LEU A 85 -17.97 13.33 -34.43
N LYS A 86 -18.26 12.35 -33.58
CA LYS A 86 -18.39 10.95 -33.99
C LYS A 86 -19.54 10.74 -34.99
N ILE A 87 -20.68 11.39 -34.78
CA ILE A 87 -21.83 11.31 -35.69
C ILE A 87 -21.50 11.91 -37.06
N SER A 88 -20.69 12.97 -37.12
CA SER A 88 -20.29 13.58 -38.40
C SER A 88 -19.39 12.70 -39.28
N HIS A 89 -18.73 11.69 -38.71
CA HIS A 89 -17.90 10.73 -39.44
C HIS A 89 -18.64 9.44 -39.81
N GLU A 90 -19.80 9.18 -39.22
CA GLU A 90 -20.61 7.98 -39.44
C GLU A 90 -21.98 8.40 -40.02
N THR A 91 -22.08 8.31 -41.35
CA THR A 91 -23.31 8.31 -42.19
C THR A 91 -23.96 9.64 -42.63
N GLU A 92 -23.75 9.98 -43.91
CA GLU A 92 -24.76 10.50 -44.86
C GLU A 92 -25.83 9.42 -45.21
N GLY A 93 -26.19 8.57 -44.25
CA GLY A 93 -27.12 7.47 -44.42
C GLY A 93 -28.43 7.78 -43.73
N GLU A 94 -29.49 7.94 -44.51
CA GLU A 94 -30.86 8.18 -44.07
C GLU A 94 -31.31 7.15 -43.03
N GLY A 95 -31.44 7.60 -41.79
CA GLY A 95 -32.02 6.84 -40.70
C GLY A 95 -31.98 7.67 -39.44
N LYS A 96 -33.09 8.35 -39.11
CA LYS A 96 -33.28 8.99 -37.80
C LYS A 96 -33.06 7.91 -36.74
N THR A 97 -31.89 7.86 -36.10
CA THR A 97 -31.64 7.03 -34.92
C THR A 97 -32.51 7.58 -33.79
N PRO A 98 -33.61 6.90 -33.43
CA PRO A 98 -34.50 7.37 -32.37
C PRO A 98 -33.77 7.15 -31.04
N GLY A 99 -33.55 8.22 -30.27
CA GLY A 99 -33.14 8.10 -28.86
C GLY A 99 -31.67 8.35 -28.53
N VAL A 100 -30.88 9.02 -29.38
CA VAL A 100 -29.56 9.52 -28.97
C VAL A 100 -29.77 10.55 -27.86
N ILE A 101 -29.43 10.18 -26.63
CA ILE A 101 -29.44 11.07 -25.47
C ILE A 101 -28.54 12.25 -25.80
N LYS A 102 -29.05 13.48 -25.64
CA LYS A 102 -28.29 14.71 -25.84
C LYS A 102 -28.10 15.44 -24.53
N CYS A 103 -26.96 16.10 -24.39
CA CYS A 103 -26.72 17.08 -23.35
C CYS A 103 -26.89 18.49 -23.91
N GLY A 104 -27.90 19.21 -23.40
CA GLY A 104 -28.14 20.61 -23.75
C GLY A 104 -27.35 21.62 -22.92
N PHE A 105 -26.28 21.21 -22.22
CA PHE A 105 -25.52 22.14 -21.40
C PHE A 105 -24.80 23.17 -22.29
N HIS A 106 -25.15 24.42 -22.04
CA HIS A 106 -24.54 25.60 -22.62
C HIS A 106 -24.44 26.63 -21.49
N GLY A 107 -23.24 26.78 -20.93
CA GLY A 107 -23.04 27.52 -19.68
C GLY A 107 -21.62 28.02 -19.52
N LYS A 108 -21.31 28.61 -18.38
CA LYS A 108 -19.98 29.18 -18.13
C LYS A 108 -18.94 28.07 -17.91
N LEU A 109 -17.71 28.30 -18.36
CA LEU A 109 -16.61 27.32 -18.24
C LEU A 109 -16.37 26.90 -16.79
N LYS A 110 -16.48 27.82 -15.83
CA LYS A 110 -16.35 27.50 -14.40
C LYS A 110 -17.37 26.49 -13.88
N ASP A 111 -18.55 26.41 -14.50
CA ASP A 111 -19.64 25.52 -14.11
C ASP A 111 -19.55 24.14 -14.82
N LEU A 112 -18.73 24.04 -15.88
CA LEU A 112 -18.62 22.84 -16.72
C LEU A 112 -18.20 21.60 -15.91
N ASN A 113 -17.25 21.75 -14.98
CA ASN A 113 -16.77 20.60 -14.20
C ASN A 113 -17.87 20.03 -13.29
N ASN A 114 -18.60 20.89 -12.60
CA ASN A 114 -19.75 20.46 -11.79
C ASN A 114 -20.79 19.75 -12.66
N HIS A 115 -21.08 20.31 -13.83
CA HIS A 115 -21.97 19.68 -14.79
C HIS A 115 -21.49 18.26 -15.18
N LEU A 116 -20.22 18.09 -15.58
CA LEU A 116 -19.69 16.80 -16.06
C LEU A 116 -19.72 15.70 -14.99
N ILE A 117 -19.61 16.06 -13.71
CA ILE A 117 -19.59 15.11 -12.60
C ILE A 117 -21.02 14.80 -12.13
N ASN A 118 -21.85 15.82 -11.95
CA ASN A 118 -23.09 15.68 -11.19
C ASN A 118 -24.34 15.60 -12.08
N GLU A 119 -24.37 16.32 -13.19
CA GLU A 119 -25.59 16.65 -13.93
C GLU A 119 -25.62 16.08 -15.34
N CYS A 120 -24.46 15.85 -15.95
CA CYS A 120 -24.35 15.52 -17.37
C CYS A 120 -25.09 14.21 -17.70
N PRO A 121 -26.09 14.22 -18.59
CA PRO A 121 -26.85 13.02 -18.95
C PRO A 121 -26.01 12.01 -19.74
N LEU A 122 -24.90 12.47 -20.33
CA LEU A 122 -23.92 11.65 -21.05
C LEU A 122 -22.88 11.01 -20.13
N THR A 123 -23.03 11.13 -18.81
CA THR A 123 -22.16 10.43 -17.86
C THR A 123 -22.41 8.93 -17.92
N LEU A 124 -21.40 8.20 -18.36
CA LEU A 124 -21.35 6.75 -18.24
C LEU A 124 -20.90 6.37 -16.82
N ILE A 125 -21.62 5.43 -16.23
CA ILE A 125 -21.30 4.87 -14.92
C ILE A 125 -21.29 3.35 -15.00
N ASN A 126 -20.40 2.75 -14.22
CA ASN A 126 -20.37 1.30 -14.06
C ASN A 126 -21.59 0.85 -13.25
N CYS A 127 -22.06 -0.37 -13.52
CA CYS A 127 -23.03 -1.04 -12.65
C CYS A 127 -22.50 -1.16 -11.22
N TRP A 128 -23.40 -1.01 -10.23
CA TRP A 128 -23.08 -1.20 -8.82
C TRP A 128 -22.58 -2.61 -8.49
N PHE A 129 -22.92 -3.60 -9.31
CA PHE A 129 -22.48 -4.98 -9.17
C PHE A 129 -21.14 -5.30 -9.85
N LYS A 130 -20.39 -4.29 -10.32
CA LYS A 130 -19.05 -4.49 -10.91
C LYS A 130 -18.07 -5.23 -10.00
N PRO A 131 -18.00 -4.98 -8.68
CA PRO A 131 -17.14 -5.76 -7.77
C PRO A 131 -17.50 -7.25 -7.71
N PHE A 132 -18.73 -7.61 -8.09
CA PHE A 132 -19.23 -9.00 -8.12
C PHE A 132 -19.09 -9.65 -9.51
N GLY A 133 -18.69 -8.90 -10.54
CA GLY A 133 -18.46 -9.40 -11.90
C GLY A 133 -19.35 -8.80 -12.99
N CYS A 134 -20.28 -7.88 -12.67
CA CYS A 134 -21.09 -7.22 -13.69
C CYS A 134 -20.30 -6.09 -14.38
N ASN A 135 -19.82 -6.33 -15.60
CA ASN A 135 -19.03 -5.35 -16.36
C ASN A 135 -19.90 -4.33 -17.13
N HIS A 136 -21.21 -4.27 -16.88
CA HIS A 136 -22.10 -3.37 -17.59
C HIS A 136 -21.78 -1.90 -17.27
N THR A 137 -21.78 -1.07 -18.30
CA THR A 137 -21.58 0.38 -18.21
C THR A 137 -22.68 1.05 -19.02
N CYS A 138 -23.40 1.98 -18.41
CA CYS A 138 -24.54 2.67 -19.03
C CYS A 138 -24.62 4.13 -18.58
N PHE A 139 -25.48 4.91 -19.22
CA PHE A 139 -25.74 6.27 -18.77
C PHE A 139 -26.39 6.29 -17.39
N LYS A 140 -26.08 7.30 -16.59
CA LYS A 140 -26.57 7.44 -15.20
C LYS A 140 -28.09 7.26 -15.05
N HIS A 141 -28.88 7.73 -16.00
CA HIS A 141 -30.34 7.60 -15.96
C HIS A 141 -30.83 6.17 -16.28
N ASN A 142 -30.10 5.41 -17.12
CA ASN A 142 -30.43 4.02 -17.47
C ASN A 142 -30.01 3.02 -16.40
N LEU A 143 -29.19 3.43 -15.43
CA LEU A 143 -28.70 2.53 -14.40
C LEU A 143 -29.84 1.85 -13.63
N LYS A 144 -30.90 2.58 -13.29
CA LYS A 144 -32.04 1.99 -12.56
C LYS A 144 -32.71 0.89 -13.38
N ASP A 145 -32.95 1.13 -14.66
CA ASP A 145 -33.60 0.16 -15.54
C ASP A 145 -32.72 -1.08 -15.75
N HIS A 146 -31.42 -0.89 -15.91
CA HIS A 146 -30.45 -2.00 -15.92
C HIS A 146 -30.49 -2.81 -14.62
N LEU A 147 -30.45 -2.15 -13.46
CA LEU A 147 -30.49 -2.83 -12.16
C LEU A 147 -31.77 -3.65 -11.95
N ILE A 148 -32.91 -3.14 -12.43
CA ILE A 148 -34.21 -3.82 -12.35
C ILE A 148 -34.27 -5.00 -13.32
N THR A 149 -33.87 -4.78 -14.58
CA THR A 149 -33.93 -5.80 -15.65
C THR A 149 -33.01 -6.97 -15.35
N ASP A 150 -31.82 -6.68 -14.82
CA ASP A 150 -30.78 -7.68 -14.55
C ASP A 150 -30.70 -8.08 -13.07
N VAL A 151 -31.75 -7.82 -12.26
CA VAL A 151 -31.75 -8.09 -10.82
C VAL A 151 -31.45 -9.56 -10.49
N LYS A 152 -31.91 -10.50 -11.32
CA LYS A 152 -31.64 -11.92 -11.15
C LYS A 152 -30.15 -12.23 -11.34
N LEU A 153 -29.54 -11.71 -12.40
CA LEU A 153 -28.09 -11.84 -12.64
C LEU A 153 -27.30 -11.26 -11.46
N HIS A 154 -27.67 -10.06 -11.00
CA HIS A 154 -27.02 -9.41 -9.87
C HIS A 154 -27.13 -10.23 -8.57
N PHE A 155 -28.30 -10.82 -8.31
CA PHE A 155 -28.51 -11.70 -7.17
C PHE A 155 -27.67 -12.99 -7.28
N ASP A 156 -27.60 -13.60 -8.46
CA ASP A 156 -26.84 -14.81 -8.71
C ASP A 156 -25.33 -14.55 -8.51
N LEU A 157 -24.80 -13.43 -9.02
CA LEU A 157 -23.41 -13.02 -8.80
C LEU A 157 -23.09 -12.83 -7.30
N ALA A 158 -23.96 -12.12 -6.58
CA ALA A 158 -23.78 -11.91 -5.14
C ALA A 158 -23.85 -13.24 -4.36
N THR A 159 -24.77 -14.13 -4.74
CA THR A 159 -24.94 -15.45 -4.11
C THR A 159 -23.73 -16.35 -4.39
N GLN A 160 -23.24 -16.38 -5.64
CA GLN A 160 -22.06 -17.16 -6.02
C GLN A 160 -20.82 -16.70 -5.24
N LEU A 161 -20.58 -15.38 -5.15
CA LEU A 161 -19.48 -14.84 -4.35
C LEU A 161 -19.62 -15.24 -2.89
N SER A 162 -20.82 -15.09 -2.30
CA SER A 162 -21.09 -15.46 -0.91
C SER A 162 -20.83 -16.95 -0.65
N GLN A 163 -21.23 -17.83 -1.56
CA GLN A 163 -20.99 -19.26 -1.46
C GLN A 163 -19.51 -19.60 -1.56
N SER A 164 -18.78 -18.99 -2.50
CA SER A 164 -17.34 -19.16 -2.66
C SER A 164 -16.59 -18.74 -1.39
N MET A 165 -16.94 -17.58 -0.82
CA MET A 165 -16.35 -17.10 0.43
C MET A 165 -16.64 -18.06 1.59
N LYS A 166 -17.87 -18.57 1.69
CA LYS A 166 -18.24 -19.55 2.73
C LYS A 166 -17.40 -20.83 2.62
N GLN A 167 -17.21 -21.35 1.41
CA GLN A 167 -16.38 -22.54 1.18
C GLN A 167 -14.91 -22.30 1.54
N GLU A 168 -14.37 -21.13 1.20
CA GLU A 168 -12.99 -20.77 1.54
C GLU A 168 -12.79 -20.66 3.06
N ILE A 169 -13.72 -20.02 3.78
CA ILE A 169 -13.70 -19.92 5.25
C ILE A 169 -13.72 -21.32 5.86
N GLN A 170 -14.66 -22.18 5.45
CA GLN A 170 -14.75 -23.56 5.94
C GLN A 170 -13.47 -24.37 5.70
N SER A 171 -12.85 -24.19 4.53
CA SER A 171 -11.57 -24.83 4.21
C SER A 171 -10.43 -24.33 5.11
N LYS A 172 -10.35 -23.02 5.35
CA LYS A 172 -9.35 -22.43 6.25
C LYS A 172 -9.56 -22.87 7.70
N ASP A 173 -10.80 -22.92 8.18
CA ASP A 173 -11.13 -23.39 9.53
C ASP A 173 -10.66 -24.84 9.75
N LYS A 174 -10.86 -25.72 8.76
CA LYS A 174 -10.36 -27.10 8.82
C LYS A 174 -8.83 -27.14 8.93
N GLN A 175 -8.12 -26.33 8.14
CA GLN A 175 -6.66 -26.24 8.20
C GLN A 175 -6.16 -25.71 9.55
N ILE A 176 -6.88 -24.76 10.15
CA ILE A 176 -6.57 -24.23 11.48
C ILE A 176 -6.68 -25.34 12.53
N ILE A 177 -7.78 -26.11 12.51
CA ILE A 177 -7.99 -27.24 13.43
C ILE A 177 -6.87 -28.30 13.27
N GLU A 178 -6.50 -28.64 12.04
CA GLU A 178 -5.42 -29.59 11.77
C GLU A 178 -4.07 -29.09 12.31
N LYS A 179 -3.75 -27.81 12.11
CA LYS A 179 -2.52 -27.20 12.64
C LYS A 179 -2.52 -27.14 14.15
N ASP A 180 -3.64 -26.79 14.78
CA ASP A 180 -3.78 -26.73 16.24
C ASP A 180 -3.55 -28.12 16.88
N ASN A 181 -4.09 -29.17 16.26
CA ASN A 181 -3.85 -30.55 16.69
C ASN A 181 -2.37 -30.97 16.58
N ARG A 182 -1.67 -30.53 15.51
CA ARG A 182 -0.23 -30.79 15.34
C ARG A 182 0.60 -30.05 16.39
N ILE A 183 0.26 -28.79 16.69
CA ILE A 183 0.92 -28.02 17.75
C ILE A 183 0.76 -28.72 19.10
N LYS A 184 -0.47 -29.10 19.48
CA LYS A 184 -0.73 -29.83 20.73
C LYS A 184 0.01 -31.17 20.81
N GLN A 185 0.19 -31.86 19.69
CA GLN A 185 0.98 -33.10 19.67
C GLN A 185 2.46 -32.81 19.93
N MET A 186 3.05 -31.83 19.23
CA MET A 186 4.45 -31.43 19.44
C MET A 186 4.69 -30.96 20.87
N GLU A 187 3.76 -30.22 21.48
CA GLU A 187 3.84 -29.81 22.88
C GLU A 187 3.89 -31.00 23.84
N ARG A 188 3.05 -32.03 23.61
CA ARG A 188 3.09 -33.28 24.40
C ARG A 188 4.41 -34.01 24.23
N ASP A 189 4.89 -34.14 23.01
CA ASP A 189 6.14 -34.84 22.70
C ASP A 189 7.33 -34.13 23.37
N TYR A 190 7.37 -32.80 23.26
CA TYR A 190 8.38 -31.96 23.92
C TYR A 190 8.34 -32.09 25.45
N GLN A 191 7.15 -32.06 26.05
CA GLN A 191 7.01 -32.27 27.50
C GLN A 191 7.47 -33.66 27.93
N GLN A 192 7.20 -34.70 27.14
CA GLN A 192 7.65 -36.05 27.41
C GLN A 192 9.17 -36.18 27.34
N GLU A 193 9.81 -35.55 26.36
CA GLU A 193 11.28 -35.51 26.26
C GLU A 193 11.92 -34.77 27.45
N LEU A 194 11.36 -33.63 27.86
CA LEU A 194 11.81 -32.92 29.04
C LEU A 194 11.77 -33.78 30.31
N LEU A 195 10.73 -34.60 30.47
CA LEU A 195 10.62 -35.53 31.60
C LEU A 195 11.70 -36.62 31.55
N LYS A 196 12.03 -37.14 30.36
CA LYS A 196 13.12 -38.12 30.19
C LYS A 196 14.47 -37.51 30.59
N TYR A 197 14.80 -36.33 30.06
CA TYR A 197 16.03 -35.64 30.43
C TYR A 197 16.12 -35.33 31.92
N ARG A 198 15.00 -34.96 32.54
CA ARG A 198 14.95 -34.74 33.99
C ARG A 198 15.26 -36.02 34.77
N ALA A 199 14.68 -37.15 34.38
CA ALA A 199 14.95 -38.44 35.00
C ALA A 199 16.42 -38.84 34.84
N ASP A 200 17.00 -38.66 33.66
CA ASP A 200 18.41 -38.94 33.40
C ASP A 200 19.34 -38.08 34.27
N ILE A 201 19.05 -36.78 34.39
CA ILE A 201 19.80 -35.87 35.28
C ILE A 201 19.70 -36.32 36.74
N GLU A 202 18.53 -36.74 37.21
CA GLU A 202 18.33 -37.24 38.58
C GLU A 202 19.11 -38.55 38.82
N MET A 203 19.14 -39.46 37.86
CA MET A 203 19.95 -40.68 37.92
C MET A 203 21.44 -40.37 38.00
N ILE A 204 21.95 -39.49 37.13
CA ILE A 204 23.35 -39.09 37.11
C ILE A 204 23.75 -38.44 38.44
N LYS A 205 22.91 -37.52 38.96
CA LYS A 205 23.16 -36.89 40.27
C LYS A 205 23.26 -37.92 41.40
N LYS A 206 22.40 -38.94 41.40
CA LYS A 206 22.42 -40.00 42.40
C LYS A 206 23.73 -40.80 42.34
N ASP A 207 24.14 -41.22 41.14
CA ASP A 207 25.41 -41.93 40.92
C ASP A 207 26.62 -41.09 41.32
N SER A 208 26.65 -39.80 40.97
CA SER A 208 27.70 -38.87 41.39
C SER A 208 27.80 -38.76 42.92
N ASN A 209 26.67 -38.58 43.60
CA ASN A 209 26.64 -38.50 45.07
C ASN A 209 27.10 -39.79 45.74
N GLU A 210 26.80 -40.96 45.16
CA GLU A 210 27.25 -42.26 45.67
C GLU A 210 28.77 -42.43 45.51
N LYS A 211 29.30 -42.07 44.34
CA LYS A 211 30.75 -42.04 44.09
C LYS A 211 31.49 -41.07 45.01
N GLU A 212 30.92 -39.90 45.27
CA GLU A 212 31.49 -38.91 46.20
C GLU A 212 31.56 -39.47 47.63
N LYS A 213 30.48 -40.09 48.13
CA LYS A 213 30.47 -40.76 49.43
C LYS A 213 31.53 -41.87 49.52
N GLN A 214 31.66 -42.67 48.47
CA GLN A 214 32.66 -43.73 48.42
C GLN A 214 34.08 -43.16 48.43
N PHE A 215 34.32 -42.07 47.69
CA PHE A 215 35.61 -41.37 47.67
C PHE A 215 35.97 -40.81 49.05
N LEU A 216 35.03 -40.13 49.73
CA LEU A 216 35.22 -39.62 51.08
C LEU A 216 35.55 -40.74 52.08
N SER A 217 34.80 -41.85 52.04
CA SER A 217 35.08 -43.01 52.90
C SER A 217 36.48 -43.61 52.63
N ASN A 218 36.90 -43.69 51.37
CA ASN A 218 38.23 -44.17 51.01
C ASN A 218 39.33 -43.20 51.48
N HIS A 219 39.10 -41.89 51.36
CA HIS A 219 40.03 -40.87 51.86
C HIS A 219 40.18 -40.94 53.38
N GLU A 220 39.09 -41.09 54.13
CA GLU A 220 39.13 -41.29 55.59
C GLU A 220 39.96 -42.52 55.98
N LYS A 221 39.81 -43.64 55.27
CA LYS A 221 40.63 -44.84 55.50
C LYS A 221 42.11 -44.58 55.27
N ILE A 222 42.47 -43.88 54.20
CA ILE A 222 43.87 -43.54 53.88
C ILE A 222 44.45 -42.63 54.97
N VAL A 223 43.72 -41.58 55.37
CA VAL A 223 44.13 -40.67 56.44
C VAL A 223 44.38 -41.44 57.72
N LYS A 224 43.50 -42.37 58.09
CA LYS A 224 43.65 -43.21 59.29
C LYS A 224 44.93 -44.06 59.23
N VAL A 225 45.19 -44.72 58.11
CA VAL A 225 46.43 -45.51 57.92
C VAL A 225 47.68 -44.64 58.00
N LEU A 226 47.65 -43.43 57.44
CA LEU A 226 48.76 -42.49 57.52
C LEU A 226 48.98 -42.00 58.97
N GLN A 227 47.91 -41.72 59.72
CA GLN A 227 47.99 -41.36 61.13
C GLN A 227 48.59 -42.49 61.97
N GLU A 228 48.15 -43.74 61.77
CA GLU A 228 48.70 -44.92 62.44
C GLU A 228 50.19 -45.11 62.15
N LYS A 229 50.60 -44.99 60.87
CA LYS A 229 52.02 -45.04 60.48
C LYS A 229 52.84 -43.93 61.11
N ASN A 230 52.30 -42.71 61.13
CA ASN A 230 53.00 -41.55 61.69
C ASN A 230 53.19 -41.71 63.21
N ALA A 231 52.15 -42.15 63.93
CA ALA A 231 52.24 -42.46 65.36
C ALA A 231 53.29 -43.53 65.66
N LYS A 232 53.35 -44.59 64.84
CA LYS A 232 54.39 -45.63 64.96
C LYS A 232 55.79 -45.07 64.72
N PHE A 233 55.99 -44.26 63.68
CA PHE A 233 57.28 -43.60 63.44
C PHE A 233 57.71 -42.69 64.58
N THR A 234 56.78 -41.92 65.17
CA THR A 234 57.06 -41.09 66.34
C THR A 234 57.51 -41.96 67.52
N GLN A 235 56.82 -43.06 67.79
CA GLN A 235 57.20 -44.00 68.84
C GLN A 235 58.59 -44.63 68.60
N ASP A 236 58.85 -45.08 67.37
CA ASP A 236 60.15 -45.66 66.99
C ASP A 236 61.28 -44.63 67.16
N TYR A 237 61.03 -43.35 66.82
CA TYR A 237 61.98 -42.26 66.99
C TYR A 237 62.25 -41.94 68.48
N GLU A 238 61.21 -41.89 69.32
CA GLU A 238 61.35 -41.69 70.77
C GLU A 238 62.17 -42.81 71.42
N GLN A 239 61.95 -44.07 71.03
CA GLN A 239 62.73 -45.21 71.50
C GLN A 239 64.21 -45.10 71.09
N LEU A 240 64.48 -44.62 69.87
CA LEU A 240 65.85 -44.40 69.39
C LEU A 240 66.57 -43.32 70.22
N ILE A 241 65.89 -42.22 70.54
CA ILE A 241 66.43 -41.15 71.40
C ILE A 241 66.74 -41.70 72.80
N GLN A 242 65.86 -42.50 73.39
CA GLN A 242 66.11 -43.11 74.70
C GLN A 242 67.34 -44.03 74.70
N LYS A 243 67.58 -44.78 73.61
CA LYS A 243 68.78 -45.62 73.46
C LYS A 243 70.08 -44.82 73.31
N LEU A 244 70.02 -43.57 72.85
CA LEU A 244 71.19 -42.71 72.63
C LEU A 244 71.58 -41.89 73.87
N ASN A 245 70.71 -41.79 74.87
CA ASN A 245 70.92 -41.03 76.11
C ASN A 245 71.27 -41.91 77.33
N LEU A 246 71.63 -43.18 77.12
CA LEU A 246 72.18 -44.14 78.09
C LEU A 246 73.62 -44.48 77.70
#